data_AF-A0A2S0N6Z0-F1
#
_entry.id   AF-A0A2S0N6Z0-F1
#
_cell.length_a   1.000
_cell.length_b   1.000
_cell.length_c   1.000
_cell.angle_alpha   90.00
_cell.angle_beta   90.00
_cell.angle_gamma   90.00
#
_symmetry.space_group_name_H-M   'P 1'
#
loop_
_entity.id
_entity.type
_entity.pdbx_description
1 polymer ?
#
loop_
_entity_poly.entity_id
_entity_poly.type
_entity_poly.pdbx_seq_one_letter_code
_entity_poly.pdbx_strand_id
1 'polypeptide(L)'
;MRMTFIRTSAVAMALAIGLHAGGGTALAQEIGIPECDRFITSYEVCVTTKVPATHRVTFSQQVAQLRTTWRSLAQDPQTRQQLEAICRTQGEQMRRGLEPFGCAF
;
A
#
# COMPACT_ATOMS: atom_id res chain seq x y z
N MET A 1 -35.62 -36.72 -29.27
CA MET A 1 -34.60 -37.77 -29.47
C MET A 1 -33.30 -37.11 -29.92
N ARG A 2 -32.20 -37.37 -29.20
CA ARG A 2 -30.80 -37.28 -29.64
C ARG A 2 -30.18 -35.92 -30.01
N MET A 3 -29.47 -35.38 -29.02
CA MET A 3 -28.05 -34.97 -29.16
C MET A 3 -27.32 -35.81 -30.21
N THR A 4 -26.62 -35.18 -31.16
CA THR A 4 -25.26 -35.54 -31.61
C THR A 4 -24.73 -34.47 -32.57
N PHE A 5 -23.72 -33.70 -32.18
CA PHE A 5 -22.60 -33.35 -33.07
C PHE A 5 -21.33 -33.28 -32.23
N ILE A 6 -20.62 -34.40 -32.24
CA ILE A 6 -19.30 -34.62 -31.68
C ILE A 6 -18.30 -34.35 -32.82
N ARG A 7 -17.10 -33.88 -32.45
CA ARG A 7 -15.76 -34.20 -33.00
C ARG A 7 -15.03 -33.03 -33.65
N THR A 8 -13.72 -32.99 -33.34
CA THR A 8 -12.63 -32.22 -33.97
C THR A 8 -12.54 -30.77 -33.49
N SER A 9 -11.42 -30.24 -32.95
CA SER A 9 -10.05 -30.74 -32.81
C SER A 9 -9.38 -30.03 -31.64
N ALA A 10 -8.48 -30.74 -30.95
CA ALA A 10 -7.53 -30.13 -30.04
C ALA A 10 -6.68 -29.09 -30.78
N VAL A 11 -6.76 -27.83 -30.33
CA VAL A 11 -5.72 -26.82 -30.60
C VAL A 11 -4.98 -26.62 -29.30
N ALA A 12 -3.86 -27.34 -29.17
CA ALA A 12 -2.81 -27.05 -28.22
C ALA A 12 -1.86 -26.03 -28.87
N MET A 13 -1.84 -24.80 -28.37
CA MET A 13 -0.84 -23.74 -28.65
C MET A 13 -1.25 -22.53 -27.79
N ALA A 14 -0.43 -21.87 -26.98
CA ALA A 14 0.98 -22.02 -26.64
C ALA A 14 1.15 -21.48 -25.21
N LEU A 15 1.93 -22.19 -24.39
CA LEU A 15 2.33 -21.76 -23.07
C LEU A 15 3.43 -20.68 -23.22
N ALA A 16 3.04 -19.43 -23.46
CA ALA A 16 3.94 -18.30 -23.29
C ALA A 16 3.90 -17.88 -21.82
N ILE A 17 4.75 -18.51 -21.00
CA ILE A 17 5.11 -17.98 -19.68
C ILE A 17 5.93 -16.71 -19.95
N GLY A 18 5.23 -15.61 -20.18
CA GLY A 18 5.79 -14.28 -20.07
C GLY A 18 6.19 -14.10 -18.62
N LEU A 19 7.50 -14.13 -18.36
CA LEU A 19 8.13 -13.67 -17.14
C LEU A 19 7.71 -12.21 -16.93
N HIS A 20 6.57 -12.00 -16.29
CA HIS A 20 6.23 -10.69 -15.75
C HIS A 20 7.14 -10.53 -14.55
N ALA A 21 8.16 -9.69 -14.72
CA ALA A 21 9.02 -9.22 -13.65
C ALA A 21 8.13 -8.79 -12.48
N GLY A 22 8.04 -9.64 -11.46
CA GLY A 22 7.41 -9.35 -10.18
C GLY A 22 8.26 -8.37 -9.40
N GLY A 23 8.37 -7.14 -9.89
CA GLY A 23 9.03 -6.02 -9.22
C GLY A 23 8.09 -4.83 -8.95
N GLY A 24 6.78 -4.99 -9.21
CA GLY A 24 5.82 -3.89 -9.21
C GLY A 24 5.10 -3.61 -7.89
N THR A 25 5.17 -4.47 -6.88
CA THR A 25 4.28 -4.34 -5.71
C THR A 25 4.78 -3.40 -4.62
N ALA A 26 6.07 -3.12 -4.54
CA ALA A 26 6.61 -2.13 -3.58
C ALA A 26 6.33 -0.69 -4.08
N LEU A 27 6.75 -0.38 -5.32
CA LEU A 27 6.50 0.92 -5.97
C LEU A 27 4.99 1.22 -6.11
N ALA A 28 4.16 0.20 -6.35
CA ALA A 28 2.71 0.39 -6.46
C ALA A 28 2.01 0.74 -5.14
N GLN A 29 2.71 0.74 -4.00
CA GLN A 29 2.17 1.12 -2.69
C GLN A 29 2.78 2.40 -2.12
N GLU A 30 3.83 2.91 -2.76
CA GLU A 30 4.47 4.18 -2.39
C GLU A 30 3.61 5.38 -2.81
N ILE A 31 3.78 6.45 -2.06
CA ILE A 31 3.22 7.78 -2.32
C ILE A 31 4.11 8.52 -3.34
N GLY A 32 5.39 8.18 -3.38
CA GLY A 32 6.37 8.80 -4.26
C GLY A 32 6.84 10.15 -3.73
N ILE A 33 6.71 10.38 -2.42
CA ILE A 33 7.28 11.53 -1.69
C ILE A 33 8.11 10.93 -0.55
N PRO A 34 9.45 11.02 -0.59
CA PRO A 34 10.33 10.28 0.32
C PRO A 34 9.98 10.43 1.80
N GLU A 35 9.71 11.65 2.27
CA GLU A 35 9.31 11.92 3.66
C GLU A 35 8.00 11.24 4.04
N CYS A 36 7.00 11.23 3.15
CA CYS A 36 5.73 10.56 3.40
C CYS A 36 5.91 9.04 3.46
N ASP A 37 6.66 8.48 2.51
CA ASP A 37 6.94 7.05 2.44
C ASP A 37 7.72 6.58 3.67
N ARG A 38 8.76 7.31 4.07
CA ARG A 38 9.53 7.04 5.30
C ARG A 38 8.63 7.02 6.53
N PHE A 39 7.72 8.00 6.67
CA PHE A 39 6.79 8.05 7.79
C PHE A 39 5.88 6.82 7.81
N ILE A 40 5.24 6.49 6.68
CA ILE A 40 4.33 5.34 6.57
C ILE A 40 5.04 4.05 6.95
N THR A 41 6.23 3.81 6.41
CA THR A 41 7.03 2.61 6.73
C THR A 41 7.37 2.55 8.22
N SER A 42 7.82 3.65 8.81
CA SER A 42 8.18 3.69 10.24
C SER A 42 6.97 3.45 11.14
N TYR A 43 5.82 4.01 10.78
CA TYR A 43 4.55 3.80 11.46
C TYR A 43 4.12 2.33 11.41
N GLU A 44 4.12 1.71 10.23
CA GLU A 44 3.74 0.30 10.07
C GLU A 44 4.68 -0.66 10.81
N VAL A 45 6.00 -0.40 10.77
CA VAL A 45 6.98 -1.15 11.55
C VAL A 45 6.67 -1.02 13.04
N CYS A 46 6.37 0.18 13.53
CA CYS A 46 6.06 0.32 14.94
C CYS A 46 4.75 -0.36 15.35
N VAL A 47 3.70 -0.23 14.54
CA VAL A 47 2.42 -0.91 14.79
C VAL A 47 2.61 -2.42 14.84
N THR A 48 3.37 -2.99 13.91
CA THR A 48 3.58 -4.44 13.86
C THR A 48 4.47 -4.96 15.00
N THR A 49 5.42 -4.15 15.49
CA THR A 49 6.43 -4.60 16.47
C THR A 49 6.15 -4.20 17.92
N LYS A 50 5.45 -3.08 18.17
CA LYS A 50 5.27 -2.50 19.51
C LYS A 50 3.81 -2.47 19.97
N VAL A 51 2.87 -2.23 19.06
CA VAL A 51 1.45 -2.08 19.42
C VAL A 51 0.85 -3.45 19.74
N PRO A 52 0.09 -3.62 20.84
CA PRO A 52 -0.59 -4.88 21.17
C PRO A 52 -1.62 -5.31 20.13
N ALA A 53 -1.83 -6.63 19.98
CA ALA A 53 -2.73 -7.22 18.98
C ALA A 53 -4.13 -6.60 18.95
N THR A 54 -4.65 -6.25 20.13
CA THR A 54 -5.97 -5.63 20.33
C THR A 54 -6.12 -4.28 19.63
N HIS A 55 -5.03 -3.56 19.39
CA HIS A 55 -5.04 -2.23 18.78
C HIS A 55 -4.41 -2.20 17.38
N ARG A 56 -3.63 -3.22 17.00
CA ARG A 56 -2.90 -3.25 15.73
C ARG A 56 -3.78 -3.03 14.51
N VAL A 57 -4.92 -3.73 14.43
CA VAL A 57 -5.84 -3.63 13.28
C VAL A 57 -6.31 -2.20 13.08
N THR A 58 -6.68 -1.49 14.15
CA THR A 58 -7.15 -0.11 14.09
C THR A 58 -6.09 0.83 13.52
N PHE A 59 -4.86 0.77 14.05
CA PHE A 59 -3.78 1.64 13.58
C PHE A 59 -3.31 1.28 12.17
N SER A 60 -3.28 -0.01 11.82
CA SER A 60 -2.98 -0.45 10.45
C SER A 60 -4.01 0.05 9.44
N GLN A 61 -5.30 0.04 9.78
CA GLN A 61 -6.34 0.61 8.92
C GLN A 61 -6.21 2.13 8.79
N GLN A 62 -5.90 2.82 9.89
CA GLN A 62 -5.71 4.27 9.88
C GLN A 62 -4.57 4.69 8.94
N VAL A 63 -3.41 4.03 9.02
CA VAL A 63 -2.26 4.37 8.16
C VAL A 63 -2.48 3.94 6.71
N ALA A 64 -3.23 2.86 6.46
CA ALA A 64 -3.60 2.45 5.10
C ALA A 64 -4.53 3.49 4.42
N GLN A 65 -5.49 4.02 5.17
CA GLN A 65 -6.33 5.11 4.69
C GLN A 65 -5.51 6.37 4.41
N LEU A 66 -4.60 6.73 5.31
CA LEU A 66 -3.72 7.88 5.14
C LEU A 66 -2.86 7.77 3.87
N ARG A 67 -2.22 6.60 3.67
CA ARG A 67 -1.46 6.29 2.45
C ARG A 67 -2.31 6.52 1.21
N THR A 68 -3.55 6.03 1.21
CA THR A 68 -4.47 6.18 0.07
C THR A 68 -4.77 7.65 -0.22
N THR A 69 -5.05 8.45 0.82
CA THR A 69 -5.28 9.88 0.69
C THR A 69 -4.04 10.60 0.16
N TRP A 70 -2.86 10.36 0.74
CA TRP A 70 -1.62 11.00 0.30
C TRP A 70 -1.23 10.60 -1.12
N ARG A 71 -1.46 9.34 -1.52
CA ARG A 71 -1.27 8.91 -2.92
C ARG A 71 -2.16 9.67 -3.90
N SER A 72 -3.41 9.92 -3.53
CA SER A 72 -4.32 10.72 -4.37
C SER A 72 -3.79 12.14 -4.55
N LEU A 73 -3.34 12.78 -3.46
CA LEU A 73 -2.72 14.11 -3.52
C LEU A 73 -1.41 14.11 -4.33
N ALA A 74 -0.61 13.04 -4.23
CA ALA A 74 0.65 12.95 -4.96
C ALA A 74 0.48 12.86 -6.49
N GLN A 75 -0.73 12.54 -6.99
CA GLN A 75 -1.05 12.47 -8.41
C GLN A 75 -1.36 13.85 -9.02
N ASP A 76 -1.76 14.83 -8.20
CA ASP A 76 -2.01 16.20 -8.64
C ASP A 76 -0.76 17.06 -8.42
N PRO A 77 -0.13 17.61 -9.48
CA PRO A 77 1.05 18.46 -9.36
C PRO A 77 0.90 19.64 -8.40
N GLN A 78 -0.31 20.20 -8.28
CA GLN A 78 -0.56 21.36 -7.42
C GLN A 78 -0.51 20.97 -5.94
N THR A 79 -1.10 19.84 -5.56
CA THR A 79 -1.11 19.38 -4.17
C THR A 79 0.16 18.61 -3.81
N ARG A 80 0.81 17.96 -4.79
CA ARG A 80 2.10 17.28 -4.63
C ARG A 80 3.19 18.19 -4.07
N GLN A 81 3.26 19.45 -4.51
CA GLN A 81 4.24 20.43 -4.01
C GLN A 81 4.10 20.74 -2.51
N GLN A 82 2.89 20.57 -1.97
CA GLN A 82 2.58 20.83 -0.56
C GLN A 82 2.63 19.56 0.29
N LEU A 83 2.63 18.39 -0.36
CA LEU A 83 2.41 17.10 0.30
C LEU A 83 3.50 16.76 1.32
N GLU A 84 4.74 17.15 1.09
CA GLU A 84 5.83 16.94 2.06
C GLU A 84 5.53 17.59 3.42
N ALA A 85 5.12 18.86 3.41
CA ALA A 85 4.77 19.60 4.63
C ALA A 85 3.51 19.02 5.31
N ILE A 86 2.54 18.58 4.50
CA ILE A 86 1.33 17.91 4.98
C ILE A 86 1.70 16.60 5.69
N CYS A 87 2.53 15.76 5.08
CA CYS A 87 2.96 14.49 5.65
C CYS A 87 3.71 14.66 6.95
N ARG A 88 4.58 15.67 7.04
CA ARG A 88 5.29 15.99 8.29
C ARG A 88 4.32 16.35 9.42
N THR A 89 3.41 17.29 9.15
CA THR A 89 2.47 17.81 10.15
C THR A 89 1.47 16.75 10.61
N GLN A 90 0.87 16.03 9.66
CA GLN A 90 -0.08 14.95 9.95
C GLN A 90 0.64 13.74 10.56
N GLY A 91 1.83 13.41 10.07
CA GLY A 91 2.66 12.33 10.57
C GLY A 91 3.04 12.53 12.03
N GLU A 92 3.43 13.75 12.43
CA GLU A 92 3.71 14.07 13.84
C GLU A 92 2.49 13.86 14.74
N GLN A 93 1.29 14.23 14.28
CA GLN A 93 0.05 13.99 15.03
C GLN A 93 -0.18 12.49 15.23
N MET A 94 0.01 11.70 14.17
CA MET A 94 -0.16 10.26 14.22
C MET A 94 0.91 9.56 15.07
N ARG A 95 2.16 10.02 15.00
CA ARG A 95 3.27 9.53 15.83
C ARG A 95 2.96 9.69 17.31
N ARG A 96 2.45 10.87 17.73
CA ARG A 96 2.05 11.13 19.12
C ARG A 96 0.99 10.15 19.63
N GLY A 97 0.04 9.77 18.77
CA GLY A 97 -0.95 8.74 19.11
C GLY A 97 -0.36 7.36 19.42
N LEU A 98 0.87 7.09 18.96
CA LEU A 98 1.58 5.84 19.20
C LEU A 98 2.65 5.91 20.30
N GLU A 99 2.97 7.09 20.84
CA GLU A 99 3.94 7.26 21.93
C GLU A 99 3.65 6.36 23.15
N PRO A 100 2.38 6.17 23.59
CA PRO A 100 2.08 5.28 24.71
C PRO A 100 2.44 3.80 24.49
N PHE A 101 2.61 3.39 23.23
CA PHE A 101 3.03 2.02 22.88
C PHE A 101 4.55 1.90 22.68
N GLY A 102 5.32 2.99 22.88
CA GLY A 102 6.78 2.99 22.73
C GLY A 102 7.26 3.21 21.29
N CYS A 103 6.46 3.85 20.45
CA CYS A 103 6.85 4.25 19.10
C CYS A 103 7.62 5.58 19.10
N ALA A 104 8.86 5.55 18.61
CA ALA A 104 9.72 6.74 18.47
C ALA A 104 10.45 6.70 17.13
N PHE A 105 9.91 7.40 16.12
CA PHE A 105 10.47 7.51 14.77
C PHE A 105 10.18 8.88 14.17
#